data_AF-A0A7W6GBT6-F1
#
_entry.id   AF-A0A7W6GBT6-F1
#
_cell.length_a   1.000
_cell.length_b   1.000
_cell.length_c   1.000
_cell.angle_alpha   90.00
_cell.angle_beta   90.00
_cell.angle_gamma   90.00
#
_symmetry.space_group_name_H-M   'P 1'
#
loop_
_entity.id
_entity.type
_entity.pdbx_description
1 polymer ?
#
loop_
_entity_poly.entity_id
_entity_poly.type
_entity_poly.pdbx_seq_one_letter_code
_entity_poly.pdbx_strand_id
1 'polypeptide(L)'
;MTDGNAHLSETIKHLDTAMAGSVLIPCAHALHHLVHAVGFGSLDAGLIAEASQRLFAVAPRVTELTAGRLTPEEIFFCLGCANAALTTADAARRPWLLAAVAMLEADLRGVYLRNAIATGPQADLAFVIAKTTLSAVYEDRPAIH
;
A
#
# COMPACT_ATOMS: atom_id res chain seq x y z
N MET A 1 -10.27 3.94 -21.43
CA MET A 1 -9.35 4.90 -20.79
C MET A 1 -9.76 4.98 -19.33
N THR A 2 -8.97 4.44 -18.43
CA THR A 2 -9.19 4.60 -16.98
C THR A 2 -8.65 5.97 -16.57
N ASP A 3 -9.55 6.83 -16.09
CA ASP A 3 -9.26 8.19 -15.64
C ASP A 3 -8.56 8.16 -14.26
N GLY A 4 -7.55 9.00 -14.04
CA GLY A 4 -6.87 9.12 -12.76
C GLY A 4 -7.84 9.51 -11.63
N ASN A 5 -8.88 10.29 -11.93
CA ASN A 5 -9.91 10.63 -10.96
C ASN A 5 -10.73 9.42 -10.51
N ALA A 6 -11.03 8.47 -11.41
CA ALA A 6 -11.75 7.26 -11.06
C ALA A 6 -10.96 6.40 -10.07
N HIS A 7 -9.64 6.28 -10.28
CA HIS A 7 -8.75 5.62 -9.34
C HIS A 7 -8.63 6.38 -8.01
N LEU A 8 -8.64 7.70 -8.03
CA LEU A 8 -8.61 8.51 -6.81
C LEU A 8 -9.92 8.39 -6.02
N SER A 9 -11.08 8.29 -6.69
CA SER A 9 -12.36 7.98 -6.04
C SER A 9 -12.37 6.58 -5.40
N GLU A 10 -11.83 5.56 -6.09
CA GLU A 10 -11.69 4.22 -5.48
C GLU A 10 -10.71 4.23 -4.29
N THR A 11 -9.64 5.03 -4.37
CA THR A 11 -8.74 5.26 -3.23
C THR A 11 -9.52 5.75 -2.01
N ILE A 12 -10.32 6.80 -2.17
CA ILE A 12 -11.16 7.38 -1.11
C ILE A 12 -12.12 6.34 -0.53
N LYS A 13 -12.87 5.63 -1.39
CA LYS A 13 -13.83 4.60 -0.99
C LYS A 13 -13.19 3.47 -0.17
N HIS A 14 -11.99 3.05 -0.56
CA HIS A 14 -11.25 2.02 0.19
C HIS A 14 -10.72 2.55 1.53
N LEU A 15 -10.31 3.82 1.62
CA LEU A 15 -9.95 4.45 2.89
C LEU A 15 -11.17 4.59 3.80
N ASP A 16 -12.33 4.96 3.27
CA ASP A 16 -13.58 5.02 4.04
C ASP A 16 -13.97 3.64 4.59
N THR A 17 -13.80 2.59 3.78
CA THR A 17 -13.98 1.19 4.22
C THR A 17 -12.99 0.83 5.33
N ALA A 18 -11.73 1.24 5.19
CA ALA A 18 -10.69 1.02 6.20
C ALA A 18 -11.05 1.70 7.52
N MET A 19 -11.58 2.93 7.48
CA MET A 19 -12.02 3.69 8.65
C MET A 19 -13.26 3.10 9.33
N ALA A 20 -14.14 2.40 8.61
CA ALA A 20 -15.36 1.81 9.15
C ALA A 20 -15.18 0.40 9.75
N GLY A 21 -14.15 -0.35 9.34
CA GLY A 21 -14.02 -1.75 9.73
C GLY A 21 -12.63 -2.33 9.52
N SER A 22 -12.50 -3.31 8.61
CA SER A 22 -11.24 -3.98 8.26
C SER A 22 -10.25 -2.97 7.68
N VAL A 23 -9.05 -2.86 8.27
CA VAL A 23 -8.12 -1.77 7.93
C VAL A 23 -7.10 -2.18 6.87
N LEU A 24 -6.36 -3.27 7.09
CA LEU A 24 -5.12 -3.57 6.35
C LEU A 24 -5.33 -3.75 4.83
N ILE A 25 -6.27 -4.61 4.43
CA ILE A 25 -6.54 -4.90 3.00
C ILE A 25 -7.18 -3.70 2.28
N PRO A 26 -8.24 -3.05 2.83
CA PRO A 26 -8.77 -1.85 2.19
C PRO A 26 -7.74 -0.72 2.11
N CYS A 27 -6.90 -0.51 3.13
CA CYS A 27 -5.82 0.46 3.04
C CYS A 27 -4.81 0.09 1.94
N ALA A 28 -4.43 -1.18 1.81
CA ALA A 28 -3.56 -1.61 0.71
C ALA A 28 -4.21 -1.38 -0.68
N HIS A 29 -5.51 -1.68 -0.83
CA HIS A 29 -6.23 -1.38 -2.07
C HIS A 29 -6.31 0.12 -2.37
N ALA A 30 -6.47 0.95 -1.34
CA ALA A 30 -6.42 2.39 -1.50
C ALA A 30 -5.05 2.85 -2.02
N LEU A 31 -3.95 2.40 -1.41
CA LEU A 31 -2.60 2.74 -1.86
C LEU A 31 -2.33 2.27 -3.30
N HIS A 32 -2.79 1.07 -3.65
CA HIS A 32 -2.71 0.54 -5.01
C HIS A 32 -3.40 1.48 -6.02
N HIS A 33 -4.65 1.86 -5.76
CA HIS A 33 -5.40 2.77 -6.62
C HIS A 33 -4.79 4.17 -6.66
N LEU A 34 -4.18 4.65 -5.57
CA LEU A 34 -3.48 5.93 -5.54
C LEU A 34 -2.29 5.94 -6.51
N VAL A 35 -1.49 4.86 -6.53
CA VAL A 35 -0.37 4.72 -7.47
C VAL A 35 -0.86 4.81 -8.91
N HIS A 36 -1.98 4.14 -9.22
CA HIS A 36 -2.60 4.21 -10.54
C HIS A 36 -3.18 5.60 -10.84
N ALA A 37 -3.83 6.27 -9.89
CA ALA A 37 -4.36 7.61 -10.06
C ALA A 37 -3.25 8.60 -10.49
N VAL A 38 -2.12 8.58 -9.78
CA VAL A 38 -0.96 9.42 -10.08
C VAL A 38 -0.33 9.05 -11.44
N GLY A 39 -0.35 7.77 -11.82
CA GLY A 39 0.17 7.28 -13.09
C GLY A 39 -0.66 7.70 -14.32
N PHE A 40 -1.99 7.79 -14.18
CA PHE A 40 -2.89 8.18 -15.28
C PHE A 40 -3.13 9.70 -15.40
N GLY A 41 -2.84 10.48 -14.35
CA GLY A 41 -2.89 11.95 -14.38
C GLY A 41 -4.30 12.56 -14.32
N SER A 42 -4.40 13.87 -14.59
CA SER A 42 -5.66 14.66 -14.60
C SER A 42 -6.43 14.64 -13.27
N LEU A 43 -5.74 14.81 -12.14
CA LEU A 43 -6.34 14.72 -10.82
C LEU A 43 -7.08 16.00 -10.40
N ASP A 44 -8.32 15.84 -9.97
CA ASP A 44 -9.13 16.90 -9.37
C ASP A 44 -8.58 17.31 -8.00
N ALA A 45 -8.49 18.62 -7.76
CA ALA A 45 -7.92 19.16 -6.54
C ALA A 45 -8.77 18.86 -5.29
N GLY A 46 -10.10 18.79 -5.44
CA GLY A 46 -11.00 18.39 -4.36
C GLY A 46 -10.79 16.93 -3.96
N LEU A 47 -10.71 16.03 -4.95
CA LEU A 47 -10.42 14.62 -4.72
C LEU A 47 -9.03 14.40 -4.11
N ILE A 48 -8.02 15.18 -4.51
CA ILE A 48 -6.69 15.14 -3.87
C ILE A 48 -6.82 15.47 -2.39
N ALA A 49 -7.44 16.60 -2.04
CA ALA A 49 -7.59 17.02 -0.65
C ALA A 49 -8.34 15.97 0.19
N GLU A 50 -9.41 15.39 -0.37
CA GLU A 50 -10.19 14.35 0.29
C GLU A 50 -9.40 13.06 0.53
N ALA A 51 -8.63 12.60 -0.46
CA ALA A 51 -7.77 11.43 -0.33
C ALA A 51 -6.66 11.68 0.70
N SER A 52 -6.00 12.85 0.65
CA SER A 52 -4.97 13.24 1.59
C SER A 52 -5.47 13.24 3.04
N GLN A 53 -6.65 13.82 3.29
CA GLN A 53 -7.24 13.82 4.63
C GLN A 53 -7.49 12.40 5.14
N ARG A 54 -8.03 11.51 4.29
CA ARG A 54 -8.37 10.13 4.66
C ARG A 54 -7.15 9.25 4.86
N LEU A 55 -6.07 9.47 4.10
CA LEU A 55 -4.77 8.79 4.31
C LEU A 55 -4.24 9.02 5.72
N PHE A 56 -4.28 10.27 6.20
CA PHE A 56 -3.82 10.57 7.56
C PHE A 56 -4.84 10.21 8.64
N ALA A 57 -6.14 10.22 8.33
CA ALA A 57 -7.18 9.77 9.27
C ALA A 57 -7.09 8.26 9.56
N VAL A 58 -6.73 7.44 8.56
CA VAL A 58 -6.59 5.98 8.75
C VAL A 58 -5.26 5.59 9.42
N ALA A 59 -4.23 6.42 9.33
CA ALA A 59 -2.87 6.12 9.77
C ALA A 59 -2.73 5.59 11.21
N PRO A 60 -3.43 6.14 12.23
CA PRO A 60 -3.33 5.63 13.60
C PRO A 60 -3.83 4.18 13.72
N ARG A 61 -4.92 3.84 13.03
CA ARG A 61 -5.49 2.47 13.03
C ARG A 61 -4.59 1.49 12.30
N VAL A 62 -3.95 1.93 11.21
CA VAL A 62 -2.93 1.12 10.51
C VAL A 62 -1.77 0.83 11.47
N THR A 63 -1.25 1.86 12.12
CA THR A 63 -0.14 1.77 13.08
C THR A 63 -0.43 0.79 14.22
N GLU A 64 -1.63 0.84 14.78
CA GLU A 64 -2.06 -0.08 15.85
C GLU A 64 -2.06 -1.55 15.36
N LEU A 65 -2.63 -1.81 14.18
CA LEU A 65 -2.80 -3.17 13.66
C LEU A 65 -1.51 -3.77 13.08
N THR A 66 -0.50 -2.94 12.80
CA THR A 66 0.83 -3.37 12.34
C THR A 66 1.87 -3.30 13.44
N ALA A 67 1.48 -3.05 14.70
CA ALA A 67 2.39 -2.91 15.81
C ALA A 67 3.31 -4.14 15.96
N GLY A 68 4.62 -3.88 16.12
CA GLY A 68 5.66 -4.91 16.19
C GLY A 68 6.04 -5.53 14.84
N ARG A 69 5.45 -5.08 13.73
CA ARG A 69 5.82 -5.47 12.35
C ARG A 69 6.30 -4.30 11.52
N LEU A 70 5.65 -3.15 11.66
CA LEU A 70 6.04 -1.88 11.07
C LEU A 70 6.13 -0.82 12.15
N THR A 71 7.08 0.09 12.02
CA THR A 71 7.19 1.23 12.92
C THR A 71 6.18 2.32 12.51
N PRO A 72 5.67 3.13 13.46
CA PRO A 72 4.85 4.28 13.12
C PRO A 72 5.55 5.23 12.14
N GLU A 73 6.86 5.43 12.30
CA GLU A 73 7.66 6.31 11.44
C GLU A 73 7.63 5.87 9.98
N GLU A 74 7.84 4.58 9.69
CA GLU A 74 7.77 4.03 8.34
C GLU A 74 6.39 4.25 7.70
N ILE A 75 5.32 4.09 8.48
CA ILE A 75 3.94 4.27 8.01
C ILE A 75 3.70 5.73 7.66
N PHE A 76 3.98 6.65 8.58
CA PHE A 76 3.78 8.09 8.35
C PHE A 76 4.68 8.62 7.23
N PHE A 77 5.91 8.12 7.11
CA PHE A 77 6.80 8.43 6.00
C PHE A 77 6.18 8.04 4.65
N CYS A 78 5.72 6.79 4.51
CA CYS A 78 5.13 6.31 3.26
C CYS A 78 3.81 7.01 2.91
N LEU A 79 2.97 7.32 3.91
CA LEU A 79 1.75 8.13 3.69
C LEU A 79 2.08 9.58 3.32
N GLY A 80 3.15 10.15 3.88
CA GLY A 80 3.72 11.42 3.45
C GLY A 80 4.18 11.38 1.99
N CYS A 81 4.82 10.29 1.57
CA CYS A 81 5.17 10.05 0.17
C CYS A 81 3.94 9.94 -0.74
N ALA A 82 2.87 9.27 -0.29
CA ALA A 82 1.60 9.19 -1.03
C ALA A 82 1.01 10.58 -1.27
N ASN A 83 0.93 11.39 -0.21
CA ASN A 83 0.43 12.75 -0.30
C ASN A 83 1.30 13.65 -1.19
N ALA A 84 2.63 13.51 -1.08
CA ALA A 84 3.56 14.22 -1.94
C ALA A 84 3.42 13.78 -3.41
N ALA A 85 3.16 12.50 -3.68
CA ALA A 85 2.97 11.98 -5.04
C ALA A 85 1.73 12.57 -5.72
N LEU A 86 0.65 12.83 -4.98
CA LEU A 86 -0.58 13.46 -5.48
C LEU A 86 -0.39 14.92 -5.91
N THR A 87 0.61 15.61 -5.33
CA THR A 87 0.79 17.06 -5.50
C THR A 87 2.09 17.43 -6.22
N THR A 88 3.01 16.49 -6.43
CA THR A 88 4.32 16.78 -7.01
C THR A 88 4.24 17.13 -8.50
N ALA A 89 4.76 18.31 -8.84
CA ALA A 89 5.03 18.71 -10.22
C ALA A 89 6.34 18.11 -10.75
N ASP A 90 7.22 17.62 -9.87
CA ASP A 90 8.51 17.04 -10.24
C ASP A 90 8.32 15.59 -10.72
N ALA A 91 8.42 15.41 -12.05
CA ALA A 91 8.32 14.13 -12.71
C ALA A 91 9.47 13.16 -12.38
N ALA A 92 10.67 13.66 -12.05
CA ALA A 92 11.81 12.81 -11.69
C ALA A 92 11.69 12.27 -10.26
N ARG A 93 11.07 13.04 -9.37
CA ARG A 93 10.82 12.63 -7.98
C ARG A 93 9.64 11.66 -7.83
N ARG A 94 8.63 11.78 -8.69
CA ARG A 94 7.38 11.02 -8.60
C ARG A 94 7.56 9.49 -8.51
N PRO A 95 8.41 8.81 -9.31
CA PRO A 95 8.60 7.36 -9.21
C PRO A 95 9.11 6.91 -7.85
N TRP A 96 10.00 7.69 -7.22
CA TRP A 96 10.55 7.37 -5.90
C TRP A 96 9.51 7.50 -4.79
N LEU A 97 8.64 8.50 -4.89
CA LEU A 97 7.51 8.64 -3.97
C LEU A 97 6.54 7.46 -4.12
N LEU A 98 6.21 7.09 -5.35
CA LEU A 98 5.32 5.95 -5.63
C LEU A 98 5.94 4.61 -5.20
N ALA A 99 7.26 4.45 -5.27
CA ALA A 99 7.95 3.26 -4.78
C ALA A 99 7.76 3.09 -3.26
N ALA A 100 7.90 4.16 -2.47
CA ALA A 100 7.63 4.12 -1.03
C ALA A 100 6.17 3.75 -0.72
N VAL A 101 5.22 4.27 -1.51
CA VAL A 101 3.79 3.91 -1.38
C VAL A 101 3.57 2.42 -1.66
N ALA A 102 4.18 1.90 -2.72
CA ALA A 102 4.07 0.48 -3.10
C ALA A 102 4.71 -0.45 -2.06
N MET A 103 5.79 -0.01 -1.40
CA MET A 103 6.38 -0.75 -0.27
C MET A 103 5.38 -0.88 0.88
N LEU A 104 4.76 0.22 1.32
CA LEU A 104 3.75 0.19 2.37
C LEU A 104 2.55 -0.69 1.96
N GLU A 105 2.06 -0.56 0.72
CA GLU A 105 1.00 -1.45 0.20
C GLU A 105 1.35 -2.94 0.36
N ALA A 106 2.55 -3.33 -0.05
CA ALA A 106 3.02 -4.71 0.04
C ALA A 106 3.16 -5.17 1.49
N ASP A 107 3.70 -4.31 2.37
CA ASP A 107 3.85 -4.62 3.78
C ASP A 107 2.50 -4.83 4.49
N LEU A 108 1.50 -4.00 4.19
CA LEU A 108 0.15 -4.15 4.74
C LEU A 108 -0.49 -5.48 4.33
N ARG A 109 -0.34 -5.88 3.05
CA ARG A 109 -0.77 -7.21 2.59
C ARG A 109 0.00 -8.33 3.29
N GLY A 110 1.31 -8.16 3.47
CA GLY A 110 2.16 -9.12 4.18
C GLY A 110 1.76 -9.30 5.64
N VAL A 111 1.47 -8.21 6.37
CA VAL A 111 0.97 -8.28 7.75
C VAL A 111 -0.38 -8.98 7.80
N TYR A 112 -1.32 -8.61 6.92
CA TYR A 112 -2.62 -9.27 6.86
C TYR A 112 -2.49 -10.78 6.63
N LEU A 113 -1.68 -11.20 5.65
CA LEU A 113 -1.49 -12.61 5.31
C LEU A 113 -0.92 -13.40 6.48
N ARG A 114 0.12 -12.85 7.15
CA ARG A 114 0.71 -13.47 8.35
C ARG A 114 -0.32 -13.61 9.47
N ASN A 115 -1.16 -12.60 9.68
CA ASN A 115 -2.22 -12.65 10.68
C ASN A 115 -3.28 -13.71 10.32
N ALA A 116 -3.71 -13.79 9.06
CA ALA A 116 -4.67 -14.80 8.59
C ALA A 116 -4.14 -16.24 8.70
N ILE A 117 -2.84 -16.42 8.48
CA ILE A 117 -2.13 -17.68 8.72
C ILE A 117 -2.14 -18.04 10.21
N ALA A 118 -1.79 -17.08 11.08
CA ALA A 118 -1.67 -17.33 12.51
C ALA A 118 -3.01 -17.60 13.21
N THR A 119 -4.10 -16.98 12.73
CA THR A 119 -5.44 -17.06 13.36
C THR A 119 -6.35 -18.14 12.79
N GLY A 120 -5.87 -18.96 11.84
CA GLY A 120 -6.49 -20.22 11.47
C GLY A 120 -7.42 -20.31 10.24
N PRO A 121 -7.90 -19.25 9.55
CA PRO A 121 -8.65 -19.45 8.31
C PRO A 121 -7.77 -19.92 7.13
N GLN A 122 -6.44 -19.85 7.26
CA GLN A 122 -5.47 -20.28 6.23
C GLN A 122 -4.32 -21.13 6.81
N ALA A 123 -4.62 -22.01 7.77
CA ALA A 123 -3.62 -22.89 8.38
C ALA A 123 -2.94 -23.82 7.36
N ASP A 124 -3.63 -24.15 6.27
CA ASP A 124 -3.11 -24.85 5.10
C ASP A 124 -2.04 -24.04 4.36
N LEU A 125 -2.26 -22.74 4.15
CA LEU A 125 -1.28 -21.84 3.54
C LEU A 125 -0.05 -21.66 4.44
N ALA A 126 -0.26 -21.58 5.75
CA ALA A 126 0.81 -21.55 6.75
C ALA A 126 1.72 -22.78 6.64
N PHE A 127 1.10 -23.96 6.53
CA PHE A 127 1.77 -25.24 6.37
C PHE A 127 2.53 -25.31 5.04
N VAL A 128 1.93 -24.84 3.94
CA VAL A 128 2.60 -24.77 2.63
C VAL A 128 3.81 -23.84 2.70
N ILE A 129 3.68 -22.61 3.20
CA ILE A 129 4.80 -21.67 3.32
C ILE A 129 5.92 -22.24 4.20
N ALA A 130 5.59 -22.83 5.36
CA ALA A 130 6.57 -23.47 6.24
C ALA A 130 7.29 -24.65 5.58
N LYS A 131 6.64 -25.36 4.65
CA LYS A 131 7.25 -26.44 3.85
C LYS A 131 7.94 -25.96 2.57
N THR A 132 7.70 -24.72 2.15
CA THR A 132 8.32 -24.13 0.95
C THR A 132 9.65 -23.42 1.28
N THR A 133 10.06 -23.41 2.54
CA THR A 133 11.34 -22.85 2.96
C THR A 133 12.52 -23.60 2.31
N LEU A 134 13.31 -22.89 1.50
CA LEU A 134 14.61 -23.22 0.87
C LEU A 134 14.63 -23.80 -0.56
N SER A 135 13.93 -23.20 -1.52
CA SER A 135 14.32 -23.36 -2.96
C SER A 135 14.17 -22.10 -3.81
N ALA A 136 14.05 -20.90 -3.21
CA ALA A 136 14.41 -19.68 -3.92
C ALA A 136 15.94 -19.56 -3.94
N VAL A 137 16.58 -20.40 -4.76
CA VAL A 137 17.95 -20.18 -5.22
C VAL A 137 17.89 -18.87 -5.99
N TYR A 138 18.41 -17.79 -5.40
CA TYR A 138 18.86 -16.65 -6.17
C TYR A 138 20.00 -17.16 -7.06
N GLU A 139 19.68 -17.56 -8.29
CA GLU A 139 20.69 -17.73 -9.32
C GLU A 139 21.15 -16.33 -9.74
N ASP A 140 22.13 -15.84 -9.01
CA ASP A 140 22.94 -14.70 -9.40
C ASP A 140 23.86 -15.17 -10.53
N ARG A 141 23.45 -14.98 -11.80
CA ARG A 141 24.36 -15.06 -12.94
C ARG A 141 24.29 -13.79 -13.77
N PRO A 142 25.41 -13.06 -13.93
CA PRO A 142 25.46 -11.95 -14.87
C PRO A 142 25.38 -12.52 -16.28
N ALA A 143 24.44 -12.03 -17.09
CA ALA A 143 24.39 -12.34 -18.51
C ALA A 143 25.58 -11.66 -19.20
N ILE A 144 26.68 -12.39 -19.33
CA ILE A 144 27.72 -12.10 -20.32
C ILE A 144 27.38 -12.96 -21.53
N HIS A 145 26.88 -12.35 -22.61
CA HIS A 145 27.09 -12.77 -23.99
C HIS A 145 26.95 -11.55 -24.91
#